data_AF-A0A7W3JE48-F1
#
_entry.id   AF-A0A7W3JE48-F1
#
_cell.length_a   1.000
_cell.length_b   1.000
_cell.length_c   1.000
_cell.angle_alpha   90.00
_cell.angle_beta   90.00
_cell.angle_gamma   90.00
#
_symmetry.space_group_name_H-M   'P 1'
#
loop_
_entity.id
_entity.type
_entity.pdbx_description
1 polymer ?
#
loop_
_entity_poly.entity_id
_entity_poly.type
_entity_poly.pdbx_seq_one_letter_code
_entity_poly.pdbx_strand_id
1 'polypeptide(L)'
;MATNETTGQVNQEVVDALLAAQIAGAQASEAWNRAQRHVIDVAVLTGAYDDLIEDAETTSGRMSQTRHLIAVRLRMEQEGKS
;
A
#
# COMPACT_ATOMS: atom_id res chain seq x y z
N MET A 1 17.84 29.99 -15.75
CA MET A 1 17.94 29.52 -14.36
C MET A 1 16.65 28.91 -13.81
N ALA A 2 15.46 29.19 -14.38
CA ALA A 2 14.17 28.69 -13.85
C ALA A 2 13.91 27.17 -13.99
N THR A 3 14.52 26.48 -14.95
CA THR A 3 14.22 25.06 -15.25
C THR A 3 14.68 24.06 -14.18
N ASN A 4 15.75 24.37 -13.43
CA ASN A 4 16.25 23.49 -12.37
C ASN A 4 15.42 23.58 -11.08
N GLU A 5 14.89 24.76 -10.74
CA GLU A 5 14.01 24.94 -9.57
C GLU A 5 12.68 24.19 -9.75
N THR A 6 12.08 24.26 -10.93
CA THR A 6 10.82 23.57 -11.22
C THR A 6 10.99 22.05 -11.17
N THR A 7 12.11 21.53 -11.69
CA THR A 7 12.42 20.10 -11.64
C THR A 7 12.65 19.61 -10.21
N GLY A 8 13.34 20.41 -9.38
CA GLY A 8 13.55 20.09 -7.97
C GLY A 8 12.24 20.05 -7.15
N GLN A 9 11.32 20.98 -7.41
CA GLN A 9 10.01 21.01 -6.76
C GLN A 9 9.13 19.81 -7.15
N VAL A 10 9.07 19.49 -8.45
CA VAL A 10 8.31 18.32 -8.94
C VAL A 10 8.85 17.02 -8.33
N ASN A 11 10.18 16.87 -8.23
CA ASN A 11 10.78 15.70 -7.60
C ASN A 11 10.41 15.59 -6.11
N GLN A 12 10.35 16.71 -5.39
CA GLN A 12 9.94 16.72 -3.98
C GLN A 12 8.46 16.34 -3.82
N GLU A 13 7.57 16.87 -4.67
CA GLU A 13 6.14 16.54 -4.65
C GLU A 13 5.89 15.06 -4.90
N VAL A 14 6.65 14.44 -5.81
CA VAL A 14 6.57 12.99 -6.07
C VAL A 14 7.00 12.19 -4.84
N VAL A 15 8.11 12.56 -4.19
CA VAL A 15 8.58 11.92 -2.96
C VAL A 15 7.55 12.05 -1.84
N ASP A 16 6.99 13.25 -1.65
CA ASP A 16 5.98 13.52 -0.62
C ASP A 16 4.70 12.71 -0.86
N ALA A 17 4.25 12.61 -2.12
CA ALA A 17 3.10 11.78 -2.49
C ALA A 17 3.35 10.28 -2.22
N LEU A 18 4.56 9.78 -2.53
CA LEU A 18 4.93 8.38 -2.27
C LEU A 18 5.06 8.08 -0.77
N LEU A 19 5.55 9.03 0.03
CA LEU A 19 5.56 8.94 1.50
C LEU A 19 4.15 8.90 2.06
N ALA A 20 3.26 9.79 1.61
CA ALA A 20 1.86 9.79 2.02
C ALA A 20 1.17 8.46 1.66
N ALA A 21 1.43 7.93 0.46
CA ALA A 21 0.91 6.64 0.02
C ALA A 21 1.44 5.46 0.86
N GLN A 22 2.71 5.48 1.29
CA GLN A 22 3.25 4.47 2.23
C GLN A 22 2.52 4.48 3.57
N ILE A 23 2.33 5.67 4.14
CA ILE A 23 1.66 5.84 5.43
C ILE A 23 0.21 5.36 5.34
N ALA A 24 -0.52 5.81 4.32
CA ALA A 24 -1.89 5.39 4.08
C ALA A 24 -1.99 3.87 3.87
N GLY A 25 -1.07 3.29 3.10
CA GLY A 25 -0.99 1.84 2.88
C GLY A 25 -0.76 1.07 4.17
N ALA A 26 0.13 1.54 5.05
CA ALA A 26 0.37 0.90 6.36
C ALA A 26 -0.88 0.95 7.26
N GLN A 27 -1.54 2.10 7.34
CA GLN A 27 -2.79 2.27 8.09
C GLN A 27 -3.91 1.38 7.54
N ALA A 28 -4.03 1.29 6.21
CA ALA A 28 -4.98 0.39 5.56
C ALA A 28 -4.67 -1.08 5.88
N SER A 29 -3.40 -1.51 5.81
CA SER A 29 -3.00 -2.89 6.17
C SER A 29 -3.35 -3.22 7.63
N GLU A 30 -3.13 -2.29 8.56
CA GLU A 30 -3.50 -2.50 9.96
C GLU A 30 -5.02 -2.61 10.17
N ALA A 31 -5.79 -1.74 9.50
CA ALA A 31 -7.25 -1.80 9.54
C ALA A 31 -7.76 -3.12 8.95
N TRP A 32 -7.19 -3.53 7.83
CA TRP A 32 -7.50 -4.80 7.17
C TRP A 32 -7.16 -6.00 8.05
N ASN A 33 -5.99 -6.04 8.70
CA ASN A 33 -5.62 -7.12 9.62
C ASN A 33 -6.56 -7.26 10.83
N ARG A 34 -7.24 -6.18 11.24
CA ARG A 34 -8.29 -6.24 12.27
C ARG A 34 -9.60 -6.78 11.68
N ALA A 35 -10.00 -6.30 10.51
CA ALA A 35 -11.21 -6.77 9.82
C ALA A 35 -11.10 -8.25 9.43
N GLN A 36 -9.96 -8.66 8.87
CA GLN A 36 -9.69 -10.04 8.45
C GLN A 36 -9.84 -11.04 9.61
N ARG A 37 -9.37 -10.70 10.81
CA ARG A 37 -9.57 -11.55 12.00
C ARG A 37 -11.06 -11.79 12.26
N HIS A 38 -11.86 -10.73 12.19
CA HIS A 38 -13.30 -10.85 12.34
C HIS A 38 -13.95 -11.65 11.21
N VAL A 39 -13.50 -11.47 9.97
CA VAL A 39 -13.98 -12.27 8.82
C VAL A 39 -13.69 -13.75 9.03
N ILE A 40 -12.47 -14.13 9.44
CA ILE A 40 -12.10 -15.52 9.72
C ILE A 40 -12.95 -16.10 10.85
N ASP A 41 -13.14 -15.35 11.94
CA ASP A 41 -13.92 -15.79 13.11
C ASP A 41 -15.38 -16.07 12.75
N VAL A 42 -15.98 -15.23 11.89
CA VAL A 42 -17.39 -15.35 11.48
C VAL A 42 -17.56 -16.31 10.30
N ALA A 43 -16.56 -16.43 9.42
CA ALA A 43 -16.61 -17.28 8.23
C ALA A 43 -16.88 -18.74 8.60
N VAL A 44 -16.36 -19.23 9.73
CA VAL A 44 -16.60 -20.59 10.26
C VAL A 44 -18.09 -20.86 10.54
N LEU A 45 -18.88 -19.81 10.73
CA LEU A 45 -20.33 -19.89 10.96
C LEU A 45 -21.13 -19.91 9.64
N THR A 46 -20.47 -19.83 8.48
CA THR A 46 -21.10 -19.72 7.16
C THR A 46 -20.69 -20.87 6.25
N GLY A 47 -21.56 -21.24 5.30
CA GLY A 47 -21.20 -22.18 4.23
C GLY A 47 -20.27 -21.61 3.17
N ALA A 48 -19.89 -20.32 3.28
CA ALA A 48 -19.01 -19.60 2.35
C ALA A 48 -17.60 -19.41 2.92
N TYR A 49 -17.20 -20.25 3.89
CA TYR A 49 -15.92 -20.12 4.59
C TYR A 49 -14.73 -20.05 3.63
N ASP A 50 -14.61 -21.00 2.70
CA ASP A 50 -13.45 -21.08 1.79
C ASP A 50 -13.34 -19.82 0.91
N ASP A 51 -14.46 -19.37 0.33
CA ASP A 51 -14.50 -18.16 -0.50
C ASP A 51 -14.09 -16.90 0.28
N LEU A 52 -14.57 -16.77 1.53
CA LEU A 52 -14.25 -15.62 2.38
C LEU A 52 -12.78 -15.60 2.81
N ILE A 53 -12.18 -16.78 3.04
CA ILE A 53 -10.75 -16.90 3.33
C ILE A 53 -9.93 -16.54 2.09
N GLU A 54 -10.29 -17.08 0.92
CA GLU A 54 -9.59 -16.79 -0.35
C GLU A 54 -9.62 -15.30 -0.70
N ASP A 55 -10.80 -14.67 -0.60
CA ASP A 55 -10.95 -13.22 -0.81
C ASP A 55 -10.09 -12.43 0.17
N ALA A 56 -10.02 -12.89 1.42
CA ALA A 56 -9.28 -12.21 2.45
C ALA A 56 -7.76 -12.27 2.21
N GLU A 57 -7.25 -13.45 1.86
CA GLU A 57 -5.84 -13.68 1.50
C GLU A 57 -5.45 -12.94 0.23
N THR A 58 -6.30 -12.97 -0.80
CA THR A 58 -6.10 -12.23 -2.06
C THR A 58 -5.98 -10.74 -1.81
N THR A 59 -6.84 -10.19 -0.96
CA THR A 59 -6.81 -8.77 -0.59
C THR A 59 -5.51 -8.43 0.14
N SER A 60 -5.12 -9.23 1.15
CA SER A 60 -3.86 -9.08 1.87
C SER A 60 -2.64 -9.12 0.92
N GLY A 61 -2.64 -10.05 -0.05
CA GLY A 61 -1.60 -10.17 -1.06
C GLY A 61 -1.47 -8.92 -1.93
N ARG A 62 -2.59 -8.41 -2.44
CA ARG A 62 -2.62 -7.18 -3.26
C ARG A 62 -2.11 -5.96 -2.48
N MET A 63 -2.54 -5.80 -1.23
CA MET A 63 -2.08 -4.68 -0.39
C MET A 63 -0.57 -4.74 -0.13
N SER A 64 -0.03 -5.94 0.15
CA SER A 64 1.41 -6.17 0.31
C SER A 64 2.19 -5.80 -0.96
N GLN A 65 1.71 -6.25 -2.12
CA GLN A 65 2.33 -5.95 -3.41
C GLN A 65 2.32 -4.45 -3.71
N THR A 66 1.19 -3.77 -3.53
CA THR A 66 1.09 -2.32 -3.77
C THR A 66 2.05 -1.55 -2.86
N ARG A 67 2.12 -1.89 -1.58
CA ARG A 67 3.08 -1.25 -0.65
C ARG A 67 4.53 -1.52 -1.04
N HIS A 68 4.86 -2.73 -1.49
CA HIS A 68 6.19 -3.03 -1.97
C HIS A 68 6.56 -2.16 -3.19
N LEU A 69 5.67 -2.04 -4.17
CA LEU A 69 5.91 -1.21 -5.37
C LEU A 69 6.11 0.27 -5.01
N ILE A 70 5.29 0.81 -4.09
CA ILE A 70 5.46 2.20 -3.61
C ILE A 70 6.80 2.36 -2.91
N ALA A 71 7.24 1.38 -2.10
CA ALA A 71 8.52 1.46 -1.39
C ALA A 71 9.71 1.45 -2.34
N VAL A 72 9.65 0.58 -3.35
CA VAL A 72 10.66 0.52 -4.42
C VAL A 72 10.72 1.85 -5.17
N ARG A 73 9.56 2.41 -5.54
CA ARG A 73 9.50 3.70 -6.24
C ARG A 73 10.05 4.84 -5.38
N LEU A 74 9.63 4.93 -4.12
CA LEU A 74 10.13 5.93 -3.18
C LEU A 74 11.65 5.89 -3.07
N ARG A 75 12.23 4.69 -2.97
CA ARG A 75 13.68 4.50 -2.96
C ARG A 75 14.34 4.98 -4.26
N MET A 76 13.76 4.66 -5.41
CA MET A 76 14.28 5.12 -6.71
C MET A 76 14.28 6.65 -6.82
N GLU A 77 13.21 7.30 -6.39
CA GLU A 77 13.12 8.77 -6.40
C GLU A 77 14.14 9.41 -5.44
N GLN A 78 14.29 8.86 -4.23
CA GLN A 78 15.27 9.35 -3.24
C GLN A 78 16.73 9.16 -3.68
N GLU A 79 17.01 8.08 -4.43
CA GLU A 79 18.34 7.80 -4.99
C GLU A 79 18.60 8.54 -6.32
N GLY A 80 17.61 9.29 -6.84
CA GLY A 80 17.73 9.99 -8.13
C GLY A 80 17.86 9.05 -9.33
N LYS A 81 17.30 7.83 -9.22
CA LYS A 81 17.38 6.77 -10.24
C LYS A 81 16.13 6.65 -11.11
N SER A 82 15.19 7.60 -10.98
CA SER A 82 13.98 7.64 -11.81
C SER A 82 14.27 8.07 -13.25
#